data_AF-A0A6J6UU91-F1
#
_entry.id   AF-A0A6J6UU91-F1
#
_cell.length_a   1.000
_cell.length_b   1.000
_cell.length_c   1.000
_cell.angle_alpha   90.00
_cell.angle_beta   90.00
_cell.angle_gamma   90.00
#
_symmetry.space_group_name_H-M   'P 1'
#
loop_
_entity.id
_entity.type
_entity.pdbx_description
1 polymer ?
#
loop_
_entity_poly.entity_id
_entity_poly.type
_entity_poly.pdbx_seq_one_letter_code
_entity_poly.pdbx_strand_id
1 'polypeptide(L)'
;MDTGGIWQVQAVEGAEVRLRSKRIGLVSVDVKAPVRSGELRIVRGKAQLSLALALDQLSTGNFIMQAAARTLVKRHGAGSLVYEGQGRLAAKGRMVTVAGMARAGDVEVAIDLLVTPVGPDGDPMLEIELTGSASIGRVHLPLPGLGTIDDFSFDVDARLALNLG
;
A
#
# COMPACT_ATOMS: atom_id res chain seq x y z
N MET A 1 10.30 -13.62 -25.70
CA MET A 1 9.75 -12.28 -25.40
C MET A 1 10.33 -11.86 -24.08
N ASP A 2 11.22 -10.87 -24.09
CA ASP A 2 11.76 -10.27 -22.88
C ASP A 2 10.63 -9.51 -22.18
N THR A 3 9.98 -10.14 -21.20
CA THR A 3 9.03 -9.48 -20.29
C THR A 3 9.82 -8.68 -19.27
N GLY A 4 10.53 -7.66 -19.74
CA GLY A 4 11.30 -6.76 -18.91
C GLY A 4 10.89 -5.31 -19.18
N GLY A 5 10.81 -4.52 -18.11
CA GLY A 5 10.46 -3.11 -18.19
C GLY A 5 10.58 -2.43 -16.83
N ILE A 6 10.62 -1.11 -16.86
CA ILE A 6 10.57 -0.26 -15.68
C ILE A 6 9.38 0.66 -15.89
N TRP A 7 8.49 0.69 -14.91
CA TRP A 7 7.30 1.52 -14.93
C TRP A 7 7.27 2.40 -13.68
N GLN A 8 6.98 3.68 -13.89
CA GLN A 8 6.75 4.64 -12.81
C GLN A 8 5.26 4.71 -12.51
N VAL A 9 4.90 4.70 -11.23
CA VAL A 9 3.52 4.96 -10.79
C VAL A 9 3.20 6.42 -11.05
N GLN A 10 2.09 6.67 -11.75
CA GLN A 10 1.57 8.02 -11.92
C GLN A 10 0.96 8.52 -10.60
N ALA A 11 1.65 9.43 -9.92
CA ALA A 11 1.13 10.13 -8.75
C ALA A 11 0.16 11.25 -9.19
N VAL A 12 -0.99 10.87 -9.73
CA VAL A 12 -2.10 11.77 -10.10
C VAL A 12 -3.17 11.78 -9.02
N GLU A 13 -4.06 12.78 -9.07
CA GLU A 13 -5.24 12.82 -8.18
C GLU A 13 -6.06 11.53 -8.36
N GLY A 14 -6.24 10.77 -7.27
CA GLY A 14 -6.90 9.45 -7.28
C GLY A 14 -5.95 8.23 -7.23
N ALA A 15 -4.63 8.41 -7.38
CA ALA A 15 -3.65 7.36 -7.10
C ALA A 15 -3.51 7.17 -5.58
N GLU A 16 -4.37 6.35 -5.00
CA GLU A 16 -4.45 6.12 -3.56
C GLU A 16 -4.33 4.64 -3.23
N VAL A 17 -3.68 4.34 -2.11
CA VAL A 17 -3.74 3.03 -1.48
C VAL A 17 -4.81 3.08 -0.39
N ARG A 18 -5.76 2.17 -0.47
CA ARG A 18 -6.78 1.96 0.56
C ARG A 18 -6.28 0.92 1.56
N LEU A 19 -6.32 1.29 2.82
CA LEU A 19 -6.00 0.44 3.96
C LEU A 19 -7.29 0.27 4.78
N ARG A 20 -7.77 -0.97 4.89
CA ARG A 20 -8.99 -1.27 5.67
C ARG A 20 -8.64 -2.14 6.85
N SER A 21 -8.87 -1.66 8.06
CA SER A 21 -8.74 -2.49 9.25
C SER A 21 -9.85 -3.54 9.28
N LYS A 22 -9.55 -4.71 9.84
CA LYS A 22 -10.62 -5.60 10.31
C LYS A 22 -11.43 -4.89 11.40
N ARG A 23 -12.67 -5.36 11.64
CA ARG A 23 -13.53 -4.78 12.69
C ARG A 23 -12.85 -4.90 14.04
N ILE A 24 -12.70 -3.76 14.72
CA ILE A 24 -12.26 -3.62 16.10
C ILE A 24 -13.52 -3.29 16.91
N GLY A 25 -14.10 -4.28 17.59
CA GLY A 25 -15.43 -4.15 18.18
C GLY A 25 -16.49 -3.83 17.12
N LEU A 26 -17.14 -2.67 17.22
CA LEU A 26 -18.15 -2.18 16.26
C LEU A 26 -17.59 -1.29 15.14
N VAL A 27 -16.29 -1.00 15.15
CA VAL A 27 -15.68 0.00 14.26
C VAL A 27 -14.73 -0.67 13.27
N SER A 28 -14.82 -0.31 12.00
CA SER A 28 -13.79 -0.57 11.00
C SER A 28 -13.20 0.76 10.56
N VAL A 29 -11.88 0.85 10.47
CA VAL A 29 -11.20 2.03 9.97
C VAL A 29 -10.89 1.80 8.50
N ASP A 30 -11.32 2.73 7.65
CA ASP A 30 -11.00 2.73 6.23
C ASP A 30 -10.19 4.00 5.96
N VAL A 31 -8.96 3.83 5.49
CA VAL A 31 -8.01 4.92 5.25
C VAL A 31 -7.61 4.91 3.80
N LYS A 32 -7.55 6.08 3.19
CA LYS A 32 -6.92 6.30 1.89
C LYS A 32 -5.65 7.10 2.06
N ALA A 33 -4.55 6.60 1.52
CA ALA A 33 -3.24 7.25 1.54
C ALA A 33 -2.80 7.53 0.09
N PRO A 34 -2.61 8.80 -0.30
CA PRO A 34 -2.13 9.14 -1.63
C PRO A 34 -0.74 8.58 -1.92
N VAL A 35 -0.51 8.11 -3.13
CA VAL A 35 0.81 7.69 -3.61
C VAL A 35 1.60 8.94 -4.00
N ARG A 36 2.80 9.11 -3.44
CA ARG A 36 3.75 10.18 -3.81
C ARG A 36 4.64 9.76 -4.98
N SER A 37 5.09 8.52 -4.96
CA SER A 37 5.93 7.94 -6.01
C SER A 37 5.86 6.42 -5.95
N GLY A 38 6.26 5.78 -7.03
CA GLY A 38 6.43 4.33 -7.07
C GLY A 38 7.11 3.88 -8.35
N GLU A 39 7.75 2.72 -8.27
CA GLU A 39 8.39 2.06 -9.41
C GLU A 39 8.07 0.58 -9.35
N LEU A 40 7.64 0.02 -10.48
CA LEU A 40 7.62 -1.40 -10.73
C LEU A 40 8.71 -1.73 -11.75
N ARG A 41 9.64 -2.59 -11.36
CA ARG A 41 10.72 -3.06 -12.21
C ARG A 41 10.60 -4.55 -12.40
N ILE A 42 10.52 -4.99 -13.65
CA ILE A 42 10.57 -6.41 -14.00
C ILE A 42 11.80 -6.63 -14.87
N VAL A 43 12.73 -7.47 -14.42
CA VAL A 43 13.94 -7.80 -15.18
C VAL A 43 14.22 -9.29 -15.05
N ARG A 44 14.30 -10.00 -16.19
CA ARG A 44 14.57 -11.45 -16.25
C ARG A 44 13.65 -12.26 -15.33
N GLY A 45 12.36 -11.94 -15.32
CA GLY A 45 11.36 -12.64 -14.50
C GLY A 45 11.36 -12.28 -13.01
N LYS A 46 12.23 -11.37 -12.56
CA LYS A 46 12.23 -10.83 -11.19
C LYS A 46 11.48 -9.51 -11.15
N ALA A 47 10.54 -9.38 -10.25
CA ALA A 47 9.81 -8.14 -10.00
C ALA A 47 10.36 -7.46 -8.74
N GLN A 48 10.45 -6.14 -8.78
CA GLN A 48 10.70 -5.28 -7.64
C GLN A 48 9.68 -4.16 -7.66
N LEU A 49 9.00 -3.94 -6.54
CA LEU A 49 8.03 -2.86 -6.36
C LEU A 49 8.52 -1.96 -5.23
N SER A 50 8.61 -0.66 -5.51
CA SER A 50 8.78 0.37 -4.49
C SER A 50 7.61 1.34 -4.54
N LEU A 51 7.07 1.72 -3.38
CA LEU A 51 6.01 2.71 -3.25
C LEU A 51 6.31 3.66 -2.10
N ALA A 52 6.01 4.95 -2.28
CA ALA A 52 5.99 5.93 -1.20
C ALA A 52 4.60 6.55 -1.07
N LEU A 53 4.01 6.49 0.11
CA LEU A 53 2.68 7.02 0.41
C LEU A 53 2.75 8.25 1.32
N ALA A 54 1.86 9.21 1.10
CA ALA A 54 1.71 10.43 1.90
C ALA A 54 0.80 10.18 3.11
N LEU A 55 1.34 9.65 4.21
CA LEU A 55 0.53 9.43 5.42
C LEU A 55 0.05 10.74 6.05
N ASP A 56 0.81 11.82 5.90
CA ASP A 56 0.39 13.16 6.33
C ASP A 56 -0.84 13.71 5.57
N GLN A 57 -1.15 13.13 4.41
CA GLN A 57 -2.31 13.45 3.57
C GLN A 57 -3.42 12.41 3.65
N LEU A 58 -3.35 11.46 4.58
CA LEU A 58 -4.38 10.43 4.72
C LEU A 58 -5.79 11.01 4.91
N SER A 59 -6.78 10.27 4.41
CA SER A 59 -8.21 10.52 4.59
C SER A 59 -8.87 9.28 5.17
N THR A 60 -9.86 9.46 6.06
CA THR A 60 -10.57 8.34 6.69
C THR A 60 -12.10 8.38 6.48
N GLY A 61 -12.58 9.33 5.67
CA GLY A 61 -14.01 9.62 5.51
C GLY A 61 -14.71 10.16 6.77
N ASN A 62 -14.06 10.13 7.93
CA ASN A 62 -14.52 10.71 9.19
C ASN A 62 -13.50 11.76 9.68
N PHE A 63 -13.93 13.01 9.80
CA PHE A 63 -13.04 14.13 10.14
C PHE A 63 -12.33 13.95 11.48
N ILE A 64 -13.00 13.40 12.50
CA ILE A 64 -12.43 13.19 13.84
C ILE A 64 -11.33 12.11 13.78
N MET A 65 -11.60 10.98 13.13
CA MET A 65 -10.61 9.91 12.94
C MET A 65 -9.43 10.38 12.10
N GLN A 66 -9.68 11.19 11.07
CA GLN A 66 -8.63 11.76 10.23
C GLN A 66 -7.69 12.67 11.03
N ALA A 67 -8.23 13.55 11.89
CA ALA A 67 -7.42 14.43 12.73
C ALA A 67 -6.55 13.62 13.71
N ALA A 68 -7.10 12.57 14.31
CA ALA A 68 -6.35 11.67 15.19
C ALA A 68 -5.25 10.91 14.46
N ALA A 69 -5.56 10.30 13.31
CA ALA A 69 -4.60 9.57 12.49
C ALA A 69 -3.45 10.49 12.02
N ARG A 70 -3.74 11.73 11.58
CA ARG A 70 -2.70 12.71 11.22
C ARG A 70 -1.86 13.15 12.42
N THR A 71 -2.46 13.26 13.60
CA THR A 71 -1.73 13.60 14.84
C THR A 71 -0.75 12.49 15.21
N LEU A 72 -1.16 11.23 15.08
CA LEU A 72 -0.30 10.06 15.28
C LEU A 72 0.86 10.06 14.30
N VAL A 73 0.57 10.21 13.00
CA VAL A 73 1.58 10.30 11.94
C VAL A 73 2.63 11.36 12.25
N LYS A 74 2.20 12.57 12.64
CA LYS A 74 3.11 13.66 13.00
C LYS A 74 3.94 13.35 14.24
N ARG A 75 3.33 12.78 15.29
CA ARG A 75 4.01 12.45 16.54
C ARG A 75 5.15 11.44 16.34
N HIS A 76 4.94 10.46 15.46
CA HIS A 76 5.91 9.41 15.17
C HIS A 76 6.88 9.76 14.01
N GLY A 77 6.83 10.99 13.49
CA GLY A 77 7.63 11.38 12.32
C GLY A 77 7.33 10.56 11.06
N ALA A 78 6.21 9.85 11.03
CA ALA A 78 5.82 8.89 10.00
C ALA A 78 5.12 9.58 8.82
N GLY A 79 5.60 10.77 8.42
CA GLY A 79 4.95 11.60 7.37
C GLY A 79 4.81 10.87 6.02
N SER A 80 5.62 9.86 5.79
CA SER A 80 5.54 8.95 4.65
C SER A 80 5.65 7.50 5.08
N LEU A 81 4.97 6.62 4.33
CA LEU A 81 5.21 5.18 4.34
C LEU A 81 6.00 4.80 3.10
N VAL A 82 7.06 4.01 3.27
CA VAL A 82 7.83 3.45 2.16
C VAL A 82 7.66 1.94 2.15
N TYR A 83 7.26 1.39 1.02
CA TYR A 83 7.22 -0.05 0.78
C TYR A 83 8.31 -0.45 -0.21
N GLU A 84 9.00 -1.53 0.08
CA GLU A 84 9.91 -2.20 -0.86
C GLU A 84 9.66 -3.71 -0.83
N GLY A 85 9.37 -4.29 -1.99
CA GLY A 85 9.10 -5.72 -2.14
C GLY A 85 9.71 -6.32 -3.39
N GLN A 86 9.95 -7.62 -3.34
CA GLN A 86 10.52 -8.39 -4.43
C GLN A 86 9.75 -9.68 -4.67
N GLY A 87 9.71 -10.11 -5.92
CA GLY A 87 8.94 -11.27 -6.35
C GLY A 87 9.48 -11.91 -7.61
N ARG A 88 8.88 -13.04 -7.99
CA ARG A 88 9.14 -13.70 -9.27
C ARG A 88 7.84 -13.86 -10.03
N LEU A 89 7.87 -13.53 -11.32
CA LEU A 89 6.75 -13.78 -12.22
C LEU A 89 6.40 -15.27 -12.24
N ALA A 90 5.10 -15.56 -12.17
CA ALA A 90 4.61 -16.93 -12.27
C ALA A 90 4.87 -17.49 -13.69
N ALA A 91 5.22 -18.77 -13.78
CA ALA A 91 5.58 -19.42 -15.05
C ALA A 91 4.47 -19.39 -16.13
N LYS A 92 3.21 -19.15 -15.73
CA LYS A 92 2.03 -19.12 -16.62
C LYS A 92 1.15 -17.87 -16.43
N GLY A 93 1.69 -16.78 -15.89
CA GLY A 93 0.89 -15.59 -15.62
C GLY A 93 1.68 -14.29 -15.67
N ARG A 94 0.96 -13.19 -15.84
CA ARG A 94 1.50 -11.83 -15.71
C ARG A 94 1.39 -11.28 -14.27
N MET A 95 0.75 -12.04 -13.39
CA MET A 95 0.67 -11.75 -11.96
C MET A 95 1.99 -12.06 -11.26
N VAL A 96 2.31 -11.25 -10.26
CA VAL A 96 3.46 -11.48 -9.38
C VAL A 96 3.10 -11.13 -7.95
N THR A 97 3.45 -12.01 -7.01
CA THR A 97 3.46 -11.66 -5.60
C THR A 97 4.84 -11.09 -5.27
N VAL A 98 4.85 -9.87 -4.74
CA VAL A 98 6.05 -9.23 -4.19
C VAL A 98 5.97 -9.26 -2.67
N ALA A 99 6.92 -9.94 -2.04
CA ALA A 99 7.07 -9.97 -0.60
C ALA A 99 8.00 -8.84 -0.16
N GLY A 100 7.59 -8.05 0.84
CA GLY A 100 8.28 -6.81 1.15
C GLY A 100 7.97 -6.24 2.52
N MET A 101 8.65 -5.15 2.85
CA MET A 101 8.48 -4.41 4.11
C MET A 101 7.91 -3.03 3.85
N ALA A 102 6.88 -2.67 4.60
CA ALA A 102 6.37 -1.31 4.73
C ALA A 102 6.96 -0.66 5.98
N ARG A 103 7.52 0.55 5.84
CA ARG A 103 8.15 1.31 6.93
C ARG A 103 7.55 2.70 7.02
N ALA A 104 7.21 3.12 8.23
CA ALA A 104 6.72 4.47 8.53
C ALA A 104 7.19 4.88 9.93
N GLY A 105 8.13 5.83 10.01
CA GLY A 105 8.75 6.19 11.29
C GLY A 105 9.51 4.99 11.88
N ASP A 106 9.17 4.62 13.11
CA ASP A 106 9.69 3.48 13.86
C ASP A 106 8.92 2.16 13.64
N VAL A 107 7.87 2.18 12.82
CA VAL A 107 7.02 1.02 12.54
C VAL A 107 7.49 0.32 11.26
N GLU A 108 7.68 -0.99 11.34
CA GLU A 108 7.98 -1.86 10.21
C GLU A 108 6.98 -3.03 10.17
N VAL A 109 6.44 -3.31 8.99
CA VAL A 109 5.41 -4.33 8.78
C VAL A 109 5.72 -5.14 7.53
N ALA A 110 5.73 -6.46 7.68
CA ALA A 110 5.83 -7.39 6.56
C ALA A 110 4.50 -7.43 5.79
N ILE A 111 4.57 -7.20 4.47
CA ILE A 111 3.41 -7.21 3.58
C ILE A 111 3.77 -7.90 2.26
N ASP A 112 2.98 -8.90 1.93
CA ASP A 112 2.97 -9.50 0.60
C ASP A 112 1.89 -8.84 -0.24
N LEU A 113 2.27 -8.31 -1.40
CA LEU A 113 1.35 -7.69 -2.35
C LEU A 113 1.27 -8.53 -3.62
N LEU A 114 0.06 -8.89 -4.01
CA LEU A 114 -0.23 -9.40 -5.35
C LEU A 114 -0.36 -8.21 -6.31
N VAL A 115 0.45 -8.22 -7.36
CA VAL A 115 0.42 -7.27 -8.46
C VAL A 115 -0.27 -7.93 -9.65
N THR A 116 -1.42 -7.37 -10.05
CA THR A 116 -2.22 -7.85 -11.18
C THR A 116 -2.28 -6.78 -12.26
N PRO A 117 -1.75 -7.02 -13.46
CA PRO A 117 -1.94 -6.10 -14.59
C PRO A 117 -3.41 -6.07 -15.01
N VAL A 118 -3.99 -4.87 -15.06
CA VAL A 118 -5.42 -4.65 -15.37
C VAL A 118 -5.64 -3.58 -16.45
N GLY A 119 -4.56 -3.15 -17.10
CA GLY A 119 -4.62 -2.22 -18.24
C GLY A 119 -5.31 -2.82 -19.47
N PRO A 120 -5.53 -2.01 -20.51
CA PRO A 120 -6.18 -2.44 -21.76
C PRO A 120 -5.37 -3.53 -22.47
N ASP A 121 -6.03 -4.40 -23.27
CA ASP A 121 -5.41 -5.56 -23.92
C ASP A 121 -4.13 -5.26 -24.72
N GLY A 122 -4.03 -4.07 -25.30
CA GLY A 122 -2.86 -3.61 -26.05
C GLY A 122 -1.65 -3.22 -25.19
N ASP A 123 -1.88 -2.78 -23.95
CA ASP A 123 -0.83 -2.52 -22.97
C ASP A 123 -1.35 -2.76 -21.53
N PRO A 124 -1.40 -4.04 -21.10
CA PRO A 124 -1.99 -4.39 -19.80
C PRO A 124 -1.19 -3.88 -18.60
N MET A 125 0.04 -3.39 -18.81
CA MET A 125 0.90 -2.85 -17.78
C MET A 125 0.69 -1.34 -17.57
N LEU A 126 -0.17 -0.65 -18.34
CA LEU A 126 -0.51 0.75 -18.07
C LEU A 126 -1.28 0.94 -16.77
N GLU A 127 -1.83 -0.13 -16.21
CA GLU A 127 -2.54 -0.09 -14.95
C GLU A 127 -2.36 -1.40 -14.18
N ILE A 128 -2.17 -1.30 -12.88
CA ILE A 128 -2.05 -2.44 -11.98
C ILE A 128 -3.05 -2.34 -10.84
N GLU A 129 -3.52 -3.49 -10.40
CA GLU A 129 -4.20 -3.66 -9.13
C GLU A 129 -3.21 -4.26 -8.11
N LEU A 130 -3.20 -3.70 -6.91
CA LEU A 130 -2.44 -4.18 -5.77
C LEU A 130 -3.41 -4.68 -4.72
N THR A 131 -3.24 -5.93 -4.31
CA THR A 131 -4.01 -6.50 -3.19
C THR A 131 -3.07 -7.20 -2.22
N GLY A 132 -3.38 -7.11 -0.93
CA GLY A 132 -2.59 -7.77 0.12
C GLY A 132 -3.24 -7.63 1.48
N SER A 133 -2.61 -8.23 2.49
CA SER A 133 -3.01 -8.02 3.88
C SER A 133 -1.80 -8.14 4.80
N ALA A 134 -1.88 -7.50 5.95
CA ALA A 134 -0.84 -7.58 6.97
C ALA A 134 -1.42 -7.54 8.38
N SER A 135 -0.68 -8.11 9.32
CA SER A 135 -1.01 -8.14 10.74
C SER A 135 0.14 -7.51 11.54
N ILE A 136 -0.18 -6.49 12.33
CA ILE A 136 0.78 -5.74 13.16
C ILE A 136 0.74 -6.25 14.62
N GLY A 137 -0.26 -7.06 14.98
CA GLY A 137 -0.43 -7.54 16.35
C GLY A 137 -1.01 -6.43 17.23
N ARG A 138 -0.42 -6.20 18.41
CA ARG A 138 -0.96 -5.25 19.38
C ARG A 138 -0.64 -3.79 19.01
N VAL A 139 -1.66 -2.96 18.85
CA VAL A 139 -1.54 -1.51 18.58
C VAL A 139 -2.27 -0.71 19.64
N HIS A 140 -1.62 0.35 20.15
CA HIS A 140 -2.26 1.30 21.07
C HIS A 140 -2.77 2.52 20.29
N LEU A 141 -4.09 2.70 20.24
CA LEU A 141 -4.68 3.91 19.66
C LEU A 141 -4.95 4.93 20.79
N PRO A 142 -4.34 6.11 20.78
CA PRO A 142 -4.60 7.16 21.78
C PRO A 142 -5.90 7.90 21.43
N LEU A 143 -7.01 7.18 21.31
CA LEU A 143 -8.34 7.70 21.06
C LEU A 143 -9.22 7.47 22.30
N PRO A 144 -9.92 8.50 22.82
CA PRO A 144 -10.80 8.33 23.97
C PRO A 144 -11.84 7.23 23.73
N GLY A 145 -11.90 6.23 24.61
CA GLY A 145 -12.84 5.10 24.50
C GLY A 145 -12.40 3.95 23.58
N LEU A 146 -11.28 4.09 22.85
CA LEU A 146 -10.63 3.01 22.10
C LEU A 146 -9.32 2.68 22.82
N GLY A 147 -9.30 1.55 23.51
CA GLY A 147 -8.11 1.10 24.25
C GLY A 147 -7.03 0.49 23.37
N THR A 148 -6.27 -0.42 23.95
CA THR A 148 -5.34 -1.28 23.21
C THR A 148 -6.11 -2.25 22.31
N ILE A 149 -5.69 -2.35 21.05
CA ILE A 149 -6.20 -3.32 20.09
C ILE A 149 -5.23 -4.48 20.04
N ASP A 150 -5.70 -5.67 20.38
CA ASP A 150 -5.00 -6.92 20.10
C ASP A 150 -5.27 -7.33 18.64
N ASP A 151 -4.25 -7.86 17.95
CA ASP A 151 -4.35 -8.40 16.60
C ASP A 151 -4.88 -7.46 15.51
N PHE A 152 -4.38 -6.22 15.51
CA PHE A 152 -4.62 -5.27 14.43
C PHE A 152 -4.11 -5.84 13.10
N SER A 153 -5.02 -5.93 12.14
CA SER A 153 -4.73 -6.35 10.77
C SER A 153 -5.50 -5.48 9.79
N PHE A 154 -4.92 -5.33 8.61
CA PHE A 154 -5.50 -4.53 7.55
C PHE A 154 -5.34 -5.18 6.18
N ASP A 155 -6.32 -4.95 5.33
CA ASP A 155 -6.28 -5.28 3.92
C ASP A 155 -5.75 -4.06 3.14
N VAL A 156 -4.95 -4.33 2.11
CA VAL A 156 -4.40 -3.36 1.17
C VAL A 156 -5.12 -3.55 -0.17
N ASP A 157 -5.60 -2.45 -0.72
CA ASP A 157 -6.24 -2.39 -2.04
C ASP A 157 -5.80 -1.10 -2.75
N ALA A 158 -5.31 -1.21 -3.98
CA ALA A 158 -4.99 -0.04 -4.79
C ALA A 158 -5.14 -0.36 -6.27
N ARG A 159 -5.49 0.66 -7.05
CA ARG A 159 -5.48 0.61 -8.51
C ARG A 159 -4.66 1.79 -9.02
N LEU A 160 -3.55 1.50 -9.67
CA LEU A 160 -2.50 2.48 -9.97
C LEU A 160 -2.19 2.50 -11.46
N ALA A 161 -2.31 3.69 -12.05
CA ALA A 161 -1.84 3.94 -13.40
C ALA A 161 -0.30 3.98 -13.42
N LEU A 162 0.27 3.42 -14.48
CA LEU A 162 1.70 3.29 -14.70
C LEU A 162 2.10 3.99 -16.00
N ASN A 163 3.33 4.48 -16.05
CA ASN A 163 4.00 4.96 -17.25
C ASN A 163 5.31 4.23 -17.46
N LEU A 164 5.67 3.97 -18.71
CA LEU A 164 7.02 3.49 -19.01
C LEU A 164 8.05 4.53 -18.56
N GLY A 165 9.02 4.09 -17.77
CA GLY A 165 10.12 4.92 -17.24
C GLY A 165 11.30 5.07 -18.18
#